data_AF-A0A4C1ZWL8-F1
#
_entry.id   AF-A0A4C1ZWL8-F1
#
_cell.length_a   1.000
_cell.length_b   1.000
_cell.length_c   1.000
_cell.angle_alpha   90.00
_cell.angle_beta   90.00
_cell.angle_gamma   90.00
#
_symmetry.space_group_name_H-M   'P 1'
#
loop_
_entity.id
_entity.type
_entity.pdbx_description
1 polymer ?
#
loop_
_entity_poly.entity_id
_entity_poly.type
_entity_poly.pdbx_seq_one_letter_code
_entity_poly.pdbx_strand_id
1 'polypeptide(L)'
;MVKFRDEEELSRLTRHAQSGGERALTTALYLMALQRLAAVPFRCVDEINQGMDPINERKMFQLLVKVTTETDNAQYFLLSPKLLMSLEYNPRVAVHTVMNGRHVADHRRWDVGKFIENAQYYET
;
A
#
# COMPACT_ATOMS: atom_id res chain seq x y z
N MET A 1 -8.78 18.19 -11.56
CA MET A 1 -8.41 19.26 -10.61
C MET A 1 -8.24 18.61 -9.24
N VAL A 2 -7.47 19.22 -8.33
CA VAL A 2 -7.15 18.68 -7.01
C VAL A 2 -7.48 19.69 -5.91
N LYS A 3 -7.80 19.18 -4.72
CA LYS A 3 -8.07 19.95 -3.50
C LYS A 3 -7.68 19.07 -2.31
N PHE A 4 -6.80 19.56 -1.44
CA PHE A 4 -6.28 18.80 -0.30
C PHE A 4 -6.79 19.31 1.05
N ARG A 5 -7.36 20.51 1.07
CA ARG A 5 -7.95 21.15 2.27
C ARG A 5 -9.33 21.68 1.92
N ASP A 6 -10.26 21.61 2.86
CA ASP A 6 -11.66 22.02 2.62
C ASP A 6 -11.81 23.52 2.35
N GLU A 7 -10.92 24.34 2.92
CA GLU A 7 -10.85 25.80 2.75
C GLU A 7 -10.30 26.22 1.37
N GLU A 8 -9.65 25.31 0.64
CA GLU A 8 -8.97 25.64 -0.62
C GLU A 8 -9.89 25.54 -1.84
N GLU A 9 -9.61 26.37 -2.84
CA GLU A 9 -10.23 26.23 -4.16
C GLU A 9 -9.67 25.03 -4.93
N LEU A 10 -10.51 24.44 -5.77
CA LEU A 10 -10.08 23.41 -6.71
C LEU A 10 -9.02 24.02 -7.64
N SER A 11 -7.85 23.39 -7.68
CA SER A 11 -6.72 23.88 -8.47
C SER A 11 -6.21 22.83 -9.45
N ARG A 12 -5.41 23.26 -10.43
CA ARG A 12 -4.67 22.34 -11.29
C ARG A 12 -3.52 21.71 -10.49
N LEU A 13 -3.26 20.43 -10.73
CA LEU A 13 -2.06 19.79 -10.20
C LEU A 13 -0.84 20.40 -10.91
N THR A 14 0.02 21.09 -10.15
CA THR A 14 1.23 21.73 -10.67
C THR A 14 2.43 21.37 -9.80
N ARG A 15 3.64 21.54 -10.35
CA ARG A 15 4.88 21.31 -9.58
C ARG A 15 5.04 22.26 -8.39
N HIS A 16 4.47 23.46 -8.47
CA HIS A 16 4.74 24.56 -7.54
C HIS A 16 3.70 24.70 -6.42
N ALA A 17 2.48 24.21 -6.62
CA ALA A 17 1.40 24.37 -5.67
C ALA A 17 1.25 23.19 -4.68
N GLN A 18 1.68 21.99 -5.07
CA GLN A 18 1.51 20.77 -4.26
C GLN A 18 2.85 20.17 -3.83
N SER A 19 2.86 19.56 -2.65
CA SER A 19 4.01 18.82 -2.14
C SER A 19 4.34 17.60 -3.00
N GLY A 20 5.54 17.04 -2.82
CA GLY A 20 5.93 15.79 -3.49
C GLY A 20 4.96 14.64 -3.20
N GLY A 21 4.54 14.50 -1.94
CA GLY A 21 3.60 13.47 -1.50
C GLY A 21 2.19 13.66 -2.06
N GLU A 22 1.68 14.89 -2.09
CA GLU A 22 0.37 15.21 -2.67
C GLU A 22 0.31 14.88 -4.18
N ARG A 23 1.40 15.16 -4.89
CA ARG A 23 1.53 14.80 -6.31
C ARG A 23 1.59 13.29 -6.52
N ALA A 24 2.36 12.57 -5.69
CA ALA A 24 2.44 11.11 -5.74
C ALA A 24 1.05 10.49 -5.48
N LEU A 25 0.37 10.94 -4.43
CA LEU A 25 -0.98 10.52 -4.07
C LEU A 25 -1.97 10.76 -5.22
N THR A 26 -1.99 11.95 -5.80
CA THR A 26 -2.89 12.26 -6.93
C THR A 26 -2.63 11.34 -8.12
N THR A 27 -1.36 11.10 -8.43
CA THR A 27 -0.96 10.24 -9.55
C THR A 27 -1.41 8.80 -9.31
N ALA A 28 -1.20 8.27 -8.10
CA ALA A 28 -1.67 6.95 -7.71
C ALA A 28 -3.21 6.82 -7.82
N LEU A 29 -3.95 7.80 -7.30
CA LEU A 29 -5.42 7.86 -7.39
C LEU A 29 -5.91 7.85 -8.84
N TYR A 30 -5.27 8.66 -9.69
CA TYR A 30 -5.60 8.72 -11.10
C TYR A 30 -5.36 7.39 -11.80
N LEU A 31 -4.21 6.74 -11.55
CA LEU A 31 -3.90 5.43 -12.10
C LEU A 31 -4.90 4.36 -11.63
N MET A 32 -5.28 4.37 -10.35
CA MET A 32 -6.31 3.47 -9.81
C MET A 32 -7.68 3.68 -10.48
N ALA A 33 -8.08 4.93 -10.74
CA ALA A 33 -9.32 5.22 -11.45
C ALA A 33 -9.31 4.69 -12.89
N LEU A 34 -8.15 4.68 -13.56
CA LEU A 34 -8.00 4.13 -14.90
C LEU A 34 -7.97 2.60 -14.95
N GLN A 35 -7.71 1.92 -13.82
CA GLN A 35 -7.58 0.46 -13.81
C GLN A 35 -8.84 -0.25 -14.31
N ARG A 36 -10.04 0.31 -14.08
CA ARG A 36 -11.31 -0.26 -14.58
C ARG A 36 -11.43 -0.23 -16.11
N LEU A 37 -10.63 0.57 -16.80
CA LEU A 37 -10.66 0.70 -18.26
C LEU A 37 -9.74 -0.30 -18.97
N ALA A 38 -8.86 -0.97 -18.25
CA ALA A 38 -7.95 -1.98 -18.80
C ALA A 38 -8.33 -3.37 -18.25
N ALA A 39 -8.58 -4.34 -19.13
CA ALA A 39 -8.77 -5.72 -18.72
C ALA A 39 -7.42 -6.46 -18.75
N VAL A 40 -6.94 -6.90 -17.60
CA VAL A 40 -5.71 -7.68 -17.44
C VAL A 40 -5.91 -8.75 -16.37
N PRO A 41 -5.21 -9.90 -16.44
CA PRO A 41 -5.37 -10.98 -15.46
C PRO A 41 -4.85 -10.63 -14.06
N PHE A 42 -3.79 -9.81 -13.99
CA PHE A 42 -3.24 -9.33 -12.73
C PHE A 42 -2.52 -7.99 -12.92
N ARG A 43 -2.21 -7.33 -11.80
CA ARG A 43 -1.46 -6.07 -11.74
C ARG A 43 -0.42 -6.13 -10.64
N CYS A 44 0.75 -5.58 -10.92
CA CYS A 44 1.80 -5.39 -9.92
C CYS A 44 1.94 -3.89 -9.63
N VAL A 45 1.97 -3.53 -8.36
CA VAL A 45 2.15 -2.17 -7.88
C VAL A 45 3.35 -2.19 -6.94
N ASP A 46 4.37 -1.39 -7.24
CA ASP A 46 5.62 -1.36 -6.49
C ASP A 46 5.92 0.07 -6.03
N GLU A 47 6.42 0.21 -4.80
CA GLU A 47 6.85 1.48 -4.18
C GLU A 47 5.83 2.64 -4.25
N ILE A 48 4.54 2.33 -4.39
CA ILE A 48 3.48 3.34 -4.56
C ILE A 48 3.29 4.21 -3.31
N ASN A 49 3.79 3.74 -2.16
CA ASN A 49 3.74 4.42 -0.88
C ASN A 49 4.98 5.29 -0.57
N GLN A 50 6.01 5.33 -1.44
CA GLN A 50 7.21 6.13 -1.18
C GLN A 50 7.03 7.63 -1.48
N GLY A 51 7.73 8.47 -0.70
CA GLY A 51 7.75 9.92 -0.89
C GLY A 51 6.54 10.66 -0.31
N MET A 52 5.72 9.98 0.50
CA MET A 52 4.61 10.56 1.26
C MET A 52 4.93 10.61 2.75
N ASP A 53 4.33 11.57 3.46
CA ASP A 53 4.32 11.55 4.93
C ASP A 53 3.48 10.35 5.45
N PRO A 54 3.66 9.94 6.72
CA PRO A 54 2.97 8.76 7.27
C PRO A 54 1.43 8.83 7.22
N ILE A 55 0.84 10.03 7.22
CA ILE A 55 -0.61 10.20 7.21
C ILE A 55 -1.15 9.91 5.81
N ASN A 56 -0.54 10.50 4.79
CA ASN A 56 -0.90 10.29 3.39
C ASN A 56 -0.59 8.86 2.94
N GLU A 57 0.53 8.31 3.41
CA GLU A 57 0.90 6.91 3.17
C GLU A 57 -0.19 5.94 3.64
N ARG A 58 -0.68 6.12 4.87
CA ARG A 58 -1.74 5.29 5.45
C ARG A 58 -3.06 5.42 4.69
N LYS A 59 -3.48 6.65 4.37
CA LYS A 59 -4.71 6.89 3.60
C LYS A 59 -4.66 6.25 2.21
N MET A 60 -3.52 6.35 1.53
CA MET A 60 -3.31 5.74 0.23
C MET A 60 -3.44 4.22 0.32
N PHE A 61 -2.76 3.60 1.28
CA PHE A 61 -2.76 2.14 1.43
C PHE A 61 -4.15 1.60 1.79
N GLN A 62 -4.89 2.27 2.68
CA GLN A 62 -6.28 1.94 3.00
C GLN A 62 -7.18 1.98 1.76
N LEU A 63 -7.06 3.03 0.95
CA LEU A 63 -7.81 3.13 -0.29
C LEU A 63 -7.41 2.05 -1.30
N LEU A 64 -6.12 1.76 -1.42
CA LEU A 64 -5.61 0.74 -2.32
C LEU A 64 -6.14 -0.65 -1.96
N VAL A 65 -6.13 -1.02 -0.67
CA VAL A 65 -6.77 -2.27 -0.22
C VAL A 65 -8.26 -2.27 -0.53
N LYS A 66 -8.96 -1.17 -0.26
CA LYS A 66 -10.40 -1.07 -0.56
C LYS A 66 -10.68 -1.30 -2.04
N VAL A 67 -10.02 -0.57 -2.94
CA VAL A 67 -10.25 -0.64 -4.39
C VAL A 67 -9.84 -2.00 -4.95
N THR A 68 -8.67 -2.50 -4.57
CA THR A 68 -8.14 -3.77 -5.13
C THR A 68 -8.89 -5.01 -4.65
N THR A 69 -9.69 -4.91 -3.58
CA THR A 69 -10.48 -6.02 -3.03
C THR A 69 -11.98 -5.94 -3.35
N GLU A 70 -12.40 -4.99 -4.20
CA GLU A 70 -13.74 -4.96 -4.79
C GLU A 70 -13.98 -6.20 -5.67
N THR A 71 -15.26 -6.59 -5.83
CA THR A 71 -15.65 -7.69 -6.71
C THR A 71 -15.40 -7.35 -8.18
N ASP A 72 -15.04 -8.36 -8.98
CA ASP A 72 -14.78 -8.22 -10.43
C ASP A 72 -13.52 -7.40 -10.78
N ASN A 73 -12.53 -7.40 -9.87
CA ASN A 73 -11.21 -6.82 -10.11
C ASN A 73 -10.17 -7.89 -10.46
N ALA A 74 -9.14 -7.49 -11.21
CA ALA A 74 -7.96 -8.33 -11.45
C ALA A 74 -7.21 -8.60 -10.14
N GLN A 75 -6.36 -9.64 -10.12
CA GLN A 75 -5.49 -9.90 -8.96
C GLN A 75 -4.45 -8.79 -8.81
N TYR A 76 -4.27 -8.26 -7.60
CA TYR A 76 -3.23 -7.25 -7.32
C TYR A 76 -2.10 -7.84 -6.49
N PHE A 77 -0.88 -7.60 -6.94
CA PHE A 77 0.35 -7.80 -6.18
C PHE A 77 0.88 -6.43 -5.77
N LEU A 78 0.85 -6.15 -4.48
CA LEU A 78 1.44 -4.95 -3.91
C LEU A 78 2.80 -5.30 -3.31
N LEU A 79 3.82 -4.63 -3.80
CA LEU A 79 5.20 -4.75 -3.34
C LEU A 79 5.52 -3.47 -2.56
N SER A 80 5.90 -3.64 -1.30
CA SER A 80 6.33 -2.55 -0.43
C SER A 80 7.42 -3.06 0.51
N PRO A 81 8.52 -2.31 0.69
CA PRO A 81 9.52 -2.61 1.70
C PRO A 81 9.02 -2.27 3.12
N LYS A 82 7.87 -1.57 3.23
CA LYS A 82 7.31 -1.09 4.49
C LYS A 82 5.93 -1.70 4.73
N LEU A 83 5.83 -2.45 5.82
CA LEU A 83 4.54 -2.89 6.33
C LEU A 83 3.96 -1.78 7.22
N LEU A 84 2.77 -1.30 6.88
CA LEU A 84 2.06 -0.34 7.72
C LEU A 84 1.38 -1.07 8.87
N MET A 85 1.75 -0.71 10.10
CA MET A 85 1.10 -1.23 11.30
C MET A 85 -0.36 -0.74 11.37
N SER A 86 -1.22 -1.62 11.90
CA SER A 86 -2.67 -1.38 12.07
C SER A 86 -3.41 -1.08 10.77
N LEU A 87 -2.99 -1.70 9.67
CA LEU A 87 -3.76 -1.68 8.44
C LEU A 87 -4.97 -2.61 8.54
N GLU A 88 -6.13 -2.16 8.08
CA GLU A 88 -7.31 -3.01 7.97
C GLU A 88 -7.17 -3.94 6.78
N TYR A 89 -6.99 -5.23 7.08
CA TYR A 89 -7.03 -6.30 6.09
C TYR A 89 -8.43 -6.90 6.03
N ASN A 90 -8.78 -7.47 4.88
CA ASN A 90 -10.00 -8.25 4.71
C ASN A 90 -9.66 -9.66 4.20
N PRO A 91 -10.62 -10.62 4.21
CA PRO A 91 -10.35 -12.01 3.82
C PRO A 91 -9.84 -12.21 2.38
N ARG A 92 -9.89 -11.19 1.53
CA ARG A 92 -9.36 -11.23 0.15
C ARG A 92 -7.90 -10.80 0.07
N VAL A 93 -7.30 -10.37 1.17
CA VAL A 93 -5.89 -9.96 1.23
C VAL A 93 -5.05 -11.10 1.80
N ALA A 94 -4.00 -11.46 1.07
CA ALA A 94 -2.93 -12.31 1.56
C ALA A 94 -1.66 -11.48 1.71
N VAL A 95 -0.96 -11.62 2.84
CA VAL A 95 0.31 -10.93 3.11
C VAL A 95 1.43 -11.95 3.01
N HIS A 96 2.41 -11.66 2.16
CA HIS A 96 3.62 -12.46 2.02
C HIS A 96 4.83 -11.65 2.48
N THR A 97 5.46 -12.09 3.57
CA THR A 97 6.69 -11.47 4.08
C THR A 97 7.89 -12.23 3.52
N VAL A 98 8.70 -11.56 2.71
CA VAL A 98 9.94 -12.14 2.18
C VAL A 98 11.08 -11.82 3.14
N MET A 99 11.62 -12.85 3.79
CA MET A 99 12.78 -12.73 4.68
C MET A 99 14.01 -13.28 3.97
N ASN A 100 14.94 -12.39 3.64
CA ASN A 100 16.22 -12.77 3.04
C ASN A 100 17.34 -12.07 3.81
N GLY A 101 18.26 -12.85 4.40
CA GLY A 101 19.37 -12.32 5.16
C GLY A 101 20.30 -13.41 5.65
N ARG A 102 21.57 -13.05 5.90
CA ARG A 102 22.63 -13.99 6.30
C ARG A 102 22.31 -14.79 7.57
N HIS A 103 21.48 -14.21 8.44
CA HIS A 103 21.10 -14.78 9.73
C HIS A 103 19.66 -15.31 9.75
N VAL A 104 18.97 -15.31 8.61
CA VAL A 104 17.62 -15.89 8.50
C VAL A 104 17.76 -17.41 8.61
N ALA A 105 16.93 -18.02 9.47
CA ALA A 105 16.91 -19.46 9.63
C ALA A 105 16.55 -20.15 8.30
N ASP A 106 17.09 -21.34 8.07
CA ASP A 106 16.68 -22.18 6.94
C ASP A 106 15.14 -22.31 6.93
N HIS A 107 14.50 -22.09 5.78
CA HIS A 107 13.04 -22.20 5.61
C HIS A 107 12.45 -23.52 6.15
N ARG A 108 13.23 -24.61 6.17
CA ARG A 108 12.80 -25.91 6.73
C ARG A 108 12.79 -25.95 8.25
N ARG A 109 13.51 -25.02 8.89
CA ARG A 109 13.61 -24.86 10.35
C ARG A 109 12.80 -23.66 10.85
N TRP A 110 12.28 -22.84 9.94
CA TRP A 110 11.44 -21.71 10.29
C TRP A 110 10.06 -22.20 10.74
N ASP A 111 9.69 -21.82 11.96
CA ASP A 111 8.39 -22.12 12.54
C ASP A 111 7.61 -20.82 12.72
N VAL A 112 6.62 -20.62 11.86
CA VAL A 112 5.76 -19.42 11.90
C VAL A 112 4.87 -19.40 13.14
N GLY A 113 4.44 -20.56 13.64
CA GLY A 113 3.59 -20.66 14.83
C GLY A 113 4.35 -20.18 16.05
N LYS A 114 5.57 -20.71 16.23
CA LYS A 114 6.48 -20.28 17.31
C LYS A 114 6.87 -18.80 17.18
N PHE A 115 7.04 -18.28 15.96
CA PHE A 115 7.29 -16.85 15.76
C PHE A 115 6.12 -15.99 16.23
N ILE A 116 4.88 -16.36 15.88
CA ILE A 116 3.67 -15.63 16.27
C ILE A 116 3.44 -15.70 17.78
N GLU A 117 3.63 -16.86 18.40
CA GLU A 117 3.58 -17.02 19.87
C GLU A 117 4.57 -16.09 20.56
N ASN A 118 5.80 -16.03 20.05
CA ASN A 118 6.83 -15.16 20.62
C ASN A 118 6.60 -13.67 20.31
N ALA A 119 5.78 -13.35 19.30
CA ALA A 119 5.56 -11.97 18.87
C ALA A 119 4.94 -11.09 19.96
N GLN A 120 4.16 -11.68 20.87
CA GLN A 120 3.59 -10.99 22.02
C GLN A 120 4.65 -10.45 23.00
N TYR A 121 5.88 -10.97 22.95
CA TYR A 121 7.00 -10.54 23.78
C TYR A 121 7.94 -9.56 23.06
N TYR A 122 7.67 -9.22 21.80
CA TYR A 122 8.47 -8.25 21.02
C TYR A 122 7.97 -6.81 21.14
N GLU A 123 6.97 -6.53 21.98
CA GLU A 123 6.54 -5.16 22.26
C GLU A 123 7.63 -4.38 23.04
N THR A 124 8.19 -3.37 22.38
CA THR A 124 8.94 -2.23 22.95
C THR A 124 8.29 -0.94 22.53
#